data_AF-A0A7S1QC81-F1
#
_entry.id   AF-A0A7S1QC81-F1
#
_cell.length_a   1.000
_cell.length_b   1.000
_cell.length_c   1.000
_cell.angle_alpha   90.00
_cell.angle_beta   90.00
_cell.angle_gamma   90.00
#
_symmetry.space_group_name_H-M   'P 1'
#
loop_
_entity.id
_entity.type
_entity.pdbx_description
1 polymer ?
#
loop_
_entity_poly.entity_id
_entity_poly.type
_entity_poly.pdbx_seq_one_letter_code
_entity_poly.pdbx_strand_id
1 'polypeptide(L)'
;NAGNSVRLLRVLRIFRMVRLARLLKLRTVLQSFYDAIDSEFLGIFADIGMMLVLLFVICHVIACMWFWVGTQDAGYTWVKDGQFESAGWTYQYATSFHWAITQFTPASMS
;
A
#
# COMPACT_ATOMS: atom_id res chain seq x y z
N ASN A 1 8.63 -24.01 21.25
CA ASN A 1 9.32 -22.92 20.51
C ASN A 1 8.74 -22.60 19.12
N ALA A 2 7.45 -22.84 18.85
CA ALA A 2 6.83 -22.52 17.54
C ALA A 2 6.44 -21.04 17.38
N GLY A 3 6.21 -20.32 18.48
CA GLY A 3 5.79 -18.90 18.46
C GLY A 3 6.84 -17.93 17.92
N ASN A 4 8.14 -18.23 18.10
CA ASN A 4 9.22 -17.39 17.57
C ASN A 4 9.35 -17.48 16.05
N SER A 5 9.13 -18.66 15.46
CA SER A 5 9.21 -18.87 14.01
C SER A 5 8.10 -18.13 13.27
N VAL A 6 6.88 -18.11 13.82
CA VAL A 6 5.76 -17.33 13.25
C VAL A 6 6.04 -15.83 13.33
N ARG A 7 6.61 -15.33 14.44
CA ARG A 7 7.05 -13.92 14.56
C ARG A 7 8.14 -13.56 13.55
N LEU A 8 9.10 -14.45 13.31
CA LEU A 8 10.17 -14.25 12.31
C LEU A 8 9.63 -14.21 10.88
N LEU A 9 8.75 -15.14 10.51
CA LEU A 9 8.07 -15.13 9.21
C LEU A 9 7.25 -13.85 9.02
N ARG A 10 6.67 -13.32 10.11
CA ARG A 10 5.96 -12.04 10.12
C ARG A 10 6.86 -10.84 9.82
N VAL A 11 8.00 -10.75 10.52
CA VAL A 11 9.00 -9.68 10.30
C VAL A 11 9.63 -9.78 8.90
N LEU A 12 9.88 -10.98 8.39
CA LEU A 12 10.41 -11.18 7.03
C LEU A 12 9.43 -10.68 5.95
N ARG A 13 8.12 -10.74 6.17
CA ARG A 13 7.14 -10.17 5.23
C ARG A 13 7.15 -8.63 5.26
N ILE A 14 7.36 -8.01 6.43
CA ILE A 14 7.57 -6.55 6.57
C ILE A 14 8.88 -6.14 5.89
N PHE A 15 9.94 -6.95 5.99
CA PHE A 15 11.21 -6.68 5.33
C PHE A 15 11.09 -6.63 3.79
N ARG A 16 10.09 -7.29 3.19
CA ARG A 16 9.80 -7.11 1.76
C ARG A 16 9.29 -5.70 1.45
N MET A 17 8.63 -5.02 2.39
CA MET A 17 8.20 -3.63 2.24
C MET A 17 9.38 -2.66 2.25
N VAL A 18 10.55 -3.03 2.81
CA VAL A 18 11.79 -2.24 2.66
C VAL A 18 12.19 -2.13 1.18
N ARG A 19 11.74 -3.03 0.30
CA ARG A 19 11.92 -2.86 -1.15
C ARG A 19 11.19 -1.63 -1.68
N LEU A 20 10.12 -1.16 -1.04
CA LEU A 20 9.45 0.10 -1.38
C LEU A 20 10.32 1.31 -1.04
N ALA A 21 11.31 1.20 -0.14
CA ALA A 21 12.32 2.26 0.03
C ALA A 21 13.16 2.47 -1.24
N ARG A 22 13.20 1.48 -2.16
CA ARG A 22 13.80 1.68 -3.49
C ARG A 22 12.99 2.66 -4.35
N LEU A 23 11.70 2.89 -4.06
CA LEU A 23 10.92 3.96 -4.71
C LEU A 23 11.46 5.36 -4.35
N LEU A 24 12.21 5.51 -3.25
CA LEU A 24 12.94 6.75 -2.97
C LEU A 24 14.09 6.96 -3.96
N LYS A 25 14.71 5.89 -4.49
CA LYS A 25 15.65 6.02 -5.63
C LYS A 25 14.92 6.40 -6.92
N LEU A 26 13.68 5.94 -7.10
CA LEU A 26 12.86 6.34 -8.25
C LEU A 26 12.61 7.85 -8.25
N ARG A 27 12.45 8.49 -7.07
CA ARG A 27 12.44 9.96 -6.98
C ARG A 27 13.70 10.59 -7.55
N THR A 28 14.88 10.08 -7.21
CA THR A 28 16.14 10.62 -7.74
C THR A 28 16.23 10.51 -9.26
N VAL A 29 15.80 9.37 -9.81
CA VAL A 29 15.76 9.16 -11.27
C VAL A 29 14.75 10.09 -11.93
N LEU A 30 13.56 10.24 -11.34
CA LEU A 30 12.53 11.15 -11.83
C LEU A 30 13.01 12.60 -11.80
N GLN A 31 13.78 13.02 -10.78
CA GLN A 31 14.38 14.35 -10.70
C GLN A 31 15.27 14.65 -11.92
N SER A 32 16.09 13.68 -12.34
CA SER A 32 16.90 13.80 -13.56
C SER A 32 16.06 13.86 -14.84
N PHE A 33 14.86 13.28 -14.86
CA PHE A 33 13.91 13.46 -15.95
C PHE A 33 13.27 14.86 -15.96
N TYR A 34 12.97 15.43 -14.78
CA TYR A 34 12.48 16.82 -14.68
C TYR A 34 13.49 17.82 -15.22
N ASP A 35 14.78 17.65 -14.90
CA ASP A 35 15.85 18.53 -15.39
C ASP A 35 16.00 18.47 -16.94
N ALA A 36 15.48 17.40 -17.57
CA ALA A 36 15.48 17.23 -19.03
C ALA A 36 14.21 17.77 -19.72
N ILE A 37 13.20 18.18 -18.96
CA ILE A 37 11.94 18.70 -19.49
C ILE A 37 12.01 20.24 -19.54
N ASP A 38 12.18 20.78 -20.74
CA ASP A 38 12.30 22.23 -20.99
C ASP A 38 10.92 22.93 -21.13
N SER A 39 9.82 22.19 -20.98
CA SER A 39 8.46 22.69 -21.17
C SER A 39 7.70 22.79 -19.84
N GLU A 40 7.30 24.01 -19.49
CA GLU A 40 6.57 24.35 -18.25
C GLU A 40 5.28 23.52 -18.07
N PHE A 41 4.53 23.27 -19.15
CA PHE A 41 3.33 22.44 -19.11
C PHE A 41 3.64 20.97 -18.76
N LEU A 42 4.69 20.40 -19.36
CA LEU A 42 5.09 19.01 -19.08
C LEU A 42 5.59 18.85 -17.64
N GLY A 43 6.26 19.88 -17.08
CA GLY A 43 6.64 19.91 -15.67
C GLY A 43 5.44 19.79 -14.72
N ILE A 44 4.39 20.58 -14.95
CA ILE A 44 3.17 20.55 -14.12
C ILE A 44 2.49 19.18 -14.17
N PHE A 45 2.33 18.59 -15.36
CA PHE A 45 1.72 17.26 -15.50
C PHE A 45 2.56 16.17 -14.84
N ALA A 46 3.88 16.25 -14.96
CA ALA A 46 4.78 15.33 -14.29
C ALA A 46 4.64 15.44 -12.76
N ASP A 47 4.57 16.66 -12.21
CA ASP A 47 4.44 16.87 -10.75
C ASP A 47 3.16 16.28 -10.19
N ILE A 48 2.04 16.50 -10.89
CA ILE A 48 0.75 15.88 -10.57
C ILE A 48 0.86 14.36 -10.63
N GLY A 49 1.50 13.82 -11.68
CA GLY A 49 1.75 12.39 -11.84
C GLY A 49 2.57 11.81 -10.67
N MET A 50 3.62 12.49 -10.25
CA MET A 50 4.44 12.11 -9.11
C MET A 50 3.63 12.10 -7.80
N MET A 51 2.77 13.11 -7.57
CA MET A 51 1.89 13.13 -6.40
C MET A 51 0.90 11.96 -6.40
N LEU A 52 0.32 11.63 -7.55
CA LEU A 52 -0.60 10.49 -7.69
C LEU A 52 0.10 9.15 -7.44
N VAL A 53 1.31 8.96 -7.98
CA VAL A 53 2.11 7.75 -7.72
C VAL A 53 2.44 7.64 -6.24
N LEU A 54 2.84 8.74 -5.59
CA LEU A 54 3.13 8.75 -4.16
C LEU A 54 1.89 8.36 -3.34
N LEU A 55 0.73 8.94 -3.67
CA LEU A 55 -0.55 8.60 -3.05
C LEU A 55 -0.88 7.12 -3.20
N PHE A 56 -0.75 6.57 -4.41
CA PHE A 56 -1.04 5.16 -4.70
C PHE A 56 -0.13 4.21 -3.91
N VAL A 57 1.16 4.56 -3.77
CA VAL A 57 2.12 3.80 -2.96
C VAL A 57 1.73 3.82 -1.49
N ILE A 58 1.34 4.97 -0.95
CA ILE A 58 0.88 5.09 0.44
C ILE A 58 -0.38 4.24 0.65
N CYS A 59 -1.36 4.33 -0.25
CA CYS A 59 -2.57 3.50 -0.20
C CYS A 59 -2.23 2.00 -0.22
N HIS A 60 -1.31 1.55 -1.07
CA HIS A 60 -0.88 0.15 -1.12
C HIS A 60 -0.23 -0.31 0.19
N VAL A 61 0.62 0.52 0.80
CA VAL A 61 1.29 0.21 2.07
C VAL A 61 0.25 0.08 3.18
N ILE A 62 -0.67 1.04 3.29
CA ILE A 62 -1.76 1.02 4.29
C ILE A 62 -2.67 -0.17 4.07
N ALA A 63 -3.07 -0.45 2.81
CA ALA A 63 -3.88 -1.60 2.45
C ALA A 63 -3.20 -2.93 2.80
N CYS A 64 -1.91 -3.08 2.49
CA CYS A 64 -1.14 -4.27 2.85
C CYS A 64 -1.04 -4.44 4.37
N MET A 65 -0.86 -3.35 5.12
CA MET A 65 -0.87 -3.39 6.59
C MET A 65 -2.25 -3.74 7.14
N TRP A 66 -3.31 -3.20 6.56
CA TRP A 66 -4.69 -3.52 6.94
C TRP A 66 -5.06 -4.98 6.67
N PHE A 67 -4.68 -5.49 5.50
CA PHE A 67 -4.79 -6.91 5.14
C PHE A 67 -3.99 -7.81 6.08
N TRP A 68 -2.79 -7.38 6.44
CA TRP A 68 -1.94 -8.08 7.38
C TRP A 68 -2.56 -8.18 8.77
N VAL A 69 -3.18 -7.09 9.27
CA VAL A 69 -3.91 -7.08 10.54
C VAL A 69 -5.12 -8.00 10.47
N GLY A 70 -5.85 -7.99 9.35
CA GLY A 70 -7.01 -8.85 9.11
C GLY A 70 -6.71 -10.35 9.10
N THR A 71 -5.50 -10.72 8.69
CA THR A 71 -5.02 -12.11 8.58
C THR A 71 -4.33 -12.61 9.86
N GLN A 72 -4.24 -11.79 10.91
CA GLN A 72 -3.79 -12.28 12.21
C GLN A 72 -4.88 -13.10 12.88
N ASP A 73 -4.53 -14.26 13.44
CA ASP A 73 -5.44 -15.07 14.28
C ASP A 73 -5.65 -14.43 15.67
N ALA A 74 -6.15 -13.19 15.68
CA ALA A 74 -6.46 -12.43 16.87
C ALA A 74 -7.98 -12.38 17.08
N GLY A 75 -8.64 -13.53 17.20
CA GLY A 75 -10.07 -13.64 17.53
C GLY A 75 -11.00 -12.97 16.50
N TYR A 76 -11.27 -11.67 16.70
CA TYR A 76 -12.10 -10.84 15.83
C TYR A 76 -11.23 -10.02 14.87
N THR A 77 -11.35 -10.29 13.57
CA THR A 77 -10.74 -9.48 12.53
C THR A 77 -11.77 -9.05 11.51
N TRP A 78 -11.52 -7.96 10.79
CA TRP A 78 -12.42 -7.49 9.73
C TRP A 78 -12.67 -8.55 8.63
N VAL A 79 -11.73 -9.49 8.47
CA VAL A 79 -11.85 -10.63 7.54
C VAL A 79 -12.85 -11.67 8.06
N LYS A 80 -12.79 -11.98 9.37
CA LYS A 80 -13.68 -12.95 10.03
C LYS A 80 -15.08 -12.40 10.24
N ASP A 81 -15.18 -11.14 10.67
CA ASP A 81 -16.45 -10.46 10.96
C ASP A 81 -17.23 -10.13 9.68
N GLY A 82 -16.53 -9.73 8.62
CA GLY A 82 -17.14 -9.46 7.31
C GLY A 82 -17.46 -10.70 6.46
N GLN A 83 -17.32 -11.91 7.00
CA GLN A 83 -17.48 -13.19 6.27
C GLN A 83 -16.60 -13.31 5.02
N PHE A 84 -15.50 -12.55 4.94
CA PHE A 84 -14.62 -12.52 3.78
C PHE A 84 -13.58 -13.65 3.79
N GLU A 85 -13.58 -14.51 4.82
CA GLU A 85 -12.65 -15.63 4.97
C GLU A 85 -12.76 -16.64 3.82
N SER A 86 -13.96 -16.81 3.24
CA SER A 86 -14.21 -17.64 2.05
C SER A 86 -13.93 -16.91 0.72
N ALA A 87 -13.77 -15.59 0.75
CA ALA A 87 -13.53 -14.79 -0.44
C ALA A 87 -12.08 -14.95 -0.92
N GLY A 88 -11.88 -14.92 -2.24
CA GLY A 88 -10.54 -14.99 -2.83
C GLY A 88 -9.64 -13.83 -2.35
N TRP A 89 -8.33 -14.08 -2.26
CA TRP A 89 -7.35 -13.10 -1.79
C TRP A 89 -7.41 -11.76 -2.55
N THR A 90 -7.76 -11.78 -3.84
CA THR A 90 -7.95 -10.58 -4.67
C THR A 90 -9.06 -9.69 -4.12
N TYR A 91 -10.17 -10.30 -3.69
CA TYR A 91 -11.30 -9.57 -3.13
C TYR A 91 -10.93 -8.95 -1.78
N GLN A 92 -10.29 -9.72 -0.90
CA GLN A 92 -9.82 -9.21 0.40
C GLN A 92 -8.78 -8.08 0.24
N TYR A 93 -7.88 -8.20 -0.74
CA TYR A 93 -6.92 -7.14 -1.07
C TYR A 93 -7.60 -5.89 -1.64
N ALA A 94 -8.55 -6.06 -2.57
CA ALA A 94 -9.32 -4.95 -3.15
C ALA A 94 -10.13 -4.20 -2.09
N THR A 95 -10.76 -4.91 -1.15
CA THR A 95 -11.46 -4.31 0.00
C THR A 95 -10.50 -3.54 0.90
N SER A 96 -9.32 -4.10 1.19
CA SER A 96 -8.30 -3.42 1.99
C SER A 96 -7.77 -2.16 1.29
N PHE A 97 -7.64 -2.21 -0.03
CA PHE A 97 -7.18 -1.10 -0.86
C PHE A 97 -8.23 -0.01 -0.99
N HIS A 98 -9.49 -0.39 -1.20
CA HIS A 98 -10.62 0.52 -1.19
C HIS A 98 -10.72 1.25 0.16
N TRP A 99 -10.65 0.50 1.28
CA TRP A 99 -10.61 1.08 2.62
C TRP A 99 -9.48 2.10 2.76
N ALA A 100 -8.26 1.76 2.31
CA ALA A 100 -7.13 2.69 2.36
C ALA A 100 -7.37 3.98 1.54
N ILE A 101 -7.98 3.87 0.35
CA ILE A 101 -8.32 5.03 -0.49
C ILE A 101 -9.35 5.94 0.20
N THR A 102 -10.38 5.35 0.82
CA THR A 102 -11.44 6.11 1.54
C THR A 102 -10.93 6.89 2.75
N GLN A 103 -9.68 6.69 3.17
CA GLN A 103 -9.05 7.53 4.20
C GLN A 103 -8.50 8.84 3.64
N PHE A 104 -8.23 8.90 2.33
CA PHE A 104 -7.66 10.08 1.66
C PHE A 104 -8.68 10.86 0.84
N THR A 105 -9.81 10.24 0.50
CA THR A 105 -10.97 10.89 -0.10
C THR A 105 -12.14 10.83 0.90
N PRO A 106 -12.96 11.88 1.06
CA PRO A 106 -14.12 11.87 1.97
C PRO A 106 -15.27 10.94 1.51
N ALA A 107 -14.96 9.89 0.74
CA ALA A 107 -15.91 8.86 0.34
C ALA A 107 -15.94 7.76 1.41
N SER A 108 -17.04 7.63 2.16
CA SER A 108 -17.20 6.54 3.13
C SER A 108 -17.43 5.20 2.42
N MET A 109 -16.90 4.11 2.98
CA MET A 109 -17.37 2.76 2.63
C MET A 109 -18.81 2.60 3.16
N SER A 110 -19.80 2.79 2.29
CA SER A 110 -21.22 2.49 2.56
C SER A 110 -21.54 1.03 2.24
#